data_AF-A0A7S2HF92-F1
#
_entry.id   AF-A0A7S2HF92-F1
#
_cell.length_a   1.000
_cell.length_b   1.000
_cell.length_c   1.000
_cell.angle_alpha   90.00
_cell.angle_beta   90.00
_cell.angle_gamma   90.00
#
_symmetry.space_group_name_H-M   'P 1'
#
loop_
_entity.id
_entity.type
_entity.pdbx_description
1 polymer ?
#
loop_
_entity_poly.entity_id
_entity_poly.type
_entity_poly.pdbx_seq_one_letter_code
_entity_poly.pdbx_strand_id
1 'polypeptide(L)'
;TTIHECMSIAAELSESDASDFIMMLHKKLRDVSLTQHVVGDLWHLVAPTKERQVWELVESMESELRAIAPPDESAERFKNDRSQVPGLRLDEVAAKLYIESKRKRPIKAGALEKIVTNWRTNWATDDSP
;
A
#
# COMPACT_ATOMS: atom_id res chain seq x y z
N THR A 1 18.65 -9.24 7.85
CA THR A 1 19.99 -9.25 7.22
C THR A 1 19.94 -8.64 5.83
N THR A 2 18.96 -9.01 4.99
CA THR A 2 18.82 -8.51 3.61
C THR A 2 18.77 -6.99 3.44
N ILE A 3 17.94 -6.24 4.19
CA ILE A 3 17.81 -4.77 3.99
C ILE A 3 19.13 -4.02 4.27
N HIS A 4 19.88 -4.43 5.31
CA HIS A 4 21.16 -3.80 5.63
C HIS A 4 22.16 -3.99 4.49
N GLU A 5 22.20 -5.19 3.90
CA GLU A 5 23.04 -5.50 2.75
C GLU A 5 22.62 -4.72 1.49
N CYS A 6 21.30 -4.55 1.27
CA CYS A 6 20.77 -3.66 0.23
C CYS A 6 21.27 -2.22 0.41
N MET A 7 21.22 -1.71 1.64
CA MET A 7 21.67 -0.34 1.96
C MET A 7 23.19 -0.21 1.85
N SER A 8 23.96 -1.25 2.20
CA SER A 8 25.42 -1.26 2.03
C SER A 8 25.84 -1.22 0.56
N ILE A 9 25.11 -1.91 -0.34
CA ILE A 9 25.34 -1.83 -1.79
C ILE A 9 24.99 -0.43 -2.31
N ALA A 10 23.84 0.12 -1.90
CA ALA A 10 23.46 1.50 -2.26
C ALA A 10 24.44 2.56 -1.74
N ALA A 11 25.12 2.27 -0.61
CA ALA A 11 26.15 3.12 -0.02
C ALA A 11 27.54 2.94 -0.65
N GLU A 12 27.69 2.04 -1.64
CA GLU A 12 28.98 1.67 -2.23
C GLU A 12 29.97 1.10 -1.20
N LEU A 13 29.46 0.54 -0.11
CA LEU A 13 30.24 -0.12 0.94
C LEU A 13 30.38 -1.62 0.69
N SER A 14 29.69 -2.14 -0.33
CA SER A 14 29.73 -3.55 -0.75
C SER A 14 30.55 -3.70 -2.03
N GLU A 15 31.23 -4.83 -2.19
CA GLU A 15 31.93 -5.20 -3.43
C GLU A 15 30.97 -5.67 -4.54
N SER A 16 29.69 -5.88 -4.21
CA SER A 16 28.67 -6.32 -5.18
C SER A 16 28.17 -5.16 -6.04
N ASP A 17 28.03 -5.41 -7.34
CA ASP A 17 27.55 -4.42 -8.29
C ASP A 17 26.03 -4.16 -8.14
N ALA A 18 25.61 -2.95 -8.49
CA ALA A 18 24.21 -2.54 -8.44
C ALA A 18 23.33 -3.40 -9.37
N SER A 19 23.88 -3.83 -10.51
CA SER A 19 23.23 -4.77 -11.45
C SER A 19 22.81 -6.07 -10.76
N ASP A 20 23.75 -6.74 -10.09
CA ASP A 20 23.50 -8.02 -9.43
C ASP A 20 22.46 -7.88 -8.32
N PHE A 21 22.50 -6.76 -7.60
CA PHE A 21 21.51 -6.41 -6.60
C PHE A 21 20.10 -6.28 -7.21
N ILE A 22 19.96 -5.51 -8.30
CA ILE A 22 18.69 -5.31 -8.99
C ILE A 22 18.13 -6.66 -9.45
N MET A 23 18.96 -7.53 -10.02
CA MET A 23 18.55 -8.88 -10.45
C MET A 23 18.08 -9.74 -9.27
N MET A 24 18.81 -9.74 -8.16
CA MET A 24 18.45 -10.49 -6.96
C MET A 24 17.13 -10.01 -6.35
N LEU A 25 16.94 -8.70 -6.27
CA LEU A 25 15.71 -8.09 -5.79
C LEU A 25 14.54 -8.43 -6.72
N HIS A 26 14.75 -8.31 -8.04
CA HIS A 26 13.73 -8.58 -9.03
C HIS A 26 13.25 -10.04 -9.02
N LYS A 27 14.14 -11.02 -8.78
CA LYS A 27 13.76 -12.43 -8.60
C LYS A 27 12.73 -12.65 -7.48
N LYS A 28 12.69 -11.75 -6.48
CA LYS A 28 11.73 -11.79 -5.37
C LYS A 28 10.46 -11.01 -5.67
N LEU A 29 10.57 -9.84 -6.30
CA LEU A 29 9.42 -8.98 -6.58
C LEU A 29 8.62 -9.43 -7.82
N ARG A 30 9.32 -9.92 -8.85
CA ARG A 30 8.75 -10.35 -10.15
C ARG A 30 7.90 -9.27 -10.82
N ASP A 31 8.22 -8.02 -10.55
CA ASP A 31 7.55 -6.84 -11.07
C ASP A 31 8.61 -5.75 -11.30
N VAL A 32 8.79 -5.37 -12.55
CA VAL A 32 9.81 -4.40 -12.97
C VAL A 32 9.51 -3.03 -12.38
N SER A 33 8.26 -2.58 -12.43
CA SER A 33 7.85 -1.27 -11.92
C SER A 33 8.05 -1.19 -10.40
N LEU A 34 7.68 -2.25 -9.67
CA LEU A 34 7.92 -2.31 -8.23
C LEU A 34 9.41 -2.34 -7.91
N THR A 35 10.20 -3.08 -8.69
CA THR A 35 11.66 -3.13 -8.53
C THR A 35 12.28 -1.75 -8.74
N GLN A 36 11.87 -1.03 -9.78
CA GLN A 36 12.34 0.31 -10.08
C GLN A 36 12.07 1.30 -8.94
N HIS A 37 10.86 1.25 -8.36
CA HIS A 37 10.51 2.15 -7.25
C HIS A 37 11.30 1.81 -5.98
N VAL A 38 11.39 0.53 -5.61
CA VAL A 38 12.14 0.11 -4.40
C VAL A 38 13.63 0.46 -4.52
N VAL A 39 14.23 0.22 -5.68
CA VAL A 39 15.64 0.56 -5.94
C VAL A 39 15.83 2.08 -5.93
N GLY A 40 14.93 2.83 -6.56
CA GLY A 40 14.92 4.29 -6.52
C GLY A 40 14.89 4.83 -5.10
N ASP A 41 13.96 4.36 -4.28
CA ASP A 41 13.82 4.77 -2.87
C ASP A 41 15.08 4.45 -2.04
N LEU A 42 15.69 3.28 -2.26
CA LEU A 42 16.93 2.89 -1.57
C LEU A 42 18.08 3.85 -1.90
N TRP A 43 18.25 4.20 -3.18
CA TRP A 43 19.28 5.15 -3.59
C TRP A 43 18.94 6.59 -3.20
N HIS A 44 17.66 6.97 -3.19
CA HIS A 44 17.23 8.26 -2.69
C HIS A 44 17.62 8.46 -1.21
N LEU A 45 17.48 7.40 -0.40
CA LEU A 45 17.82 7.43 1.03
C LEU A 45 19.33 7.48 1.30
N VAL A 46 20.14 6.80 0.47
CA VAL A 46 21.56 6.57 0.76
C VAL A 46 22.49 7.47 -0.07
N ALA A 47 22.18 7.63 -1.36
CA ALA A 47 22.99 8.36 -2.33
C ALA A 47 22.09 9.07 -3.38
N PRO A 48 21.35 10.12 -2.98
CA PRO A 48 20.31 10.74 -3.83
C PRO A 48 20.86 11.32 -5.14
N THR A 49 22.14 11.68 -5.19
CA THR A 49 22.81 12.15 -6.41
C THR A 49 22.92 11.08 -7.50
N LYS A 50 22.84 9.80 -7.14
CA LYS A 50 22.96 8.64 -8.04
C LYS A 50 21.62 7.99 -8.36
N GLU A 51 20.53 8.45 -7.76
CA GLU A 51 19.17 7.91 -7.94
C GLU A 51 18.80 7.79 -9.42
N ARG A 52 19.03 8.86 -10.20
CA ARG A 52 18.72 8.88 -11.63
C ARG A 52 19.52 7.85 -12.44
N GLN A 53 20.80 7.67 -12.12
CA GLN A 53 21.66 6.71 -12.81
C GLN A 53 21.18 5.28 -12.59
N VAL A 54 20.69 4.98 -11.38
CA VAL A 54 20.17 3.66 -11.07
C VAL A 54 18.79 3.43 -11.67
N TRP A 55 17.96 4.47 -11.76
CA TRP A 55 16.71 4.41 -12.52
C TRP A 55 16.94 4.07 -13.99
N GLU A 56 17.89 4.75 -14.63
CA GLU A 56 18.29 4.49 -16.02
C GLU A 56 18.89 3.08 -16.18
N LEU A 57 19.63 2.60 -15.17
CA LEU A 57 20.15 1.22 -15.14
C LEU A 57 19.01 0.19 -15.10
N VAL A 58 18.03 0.35 -14.21
CA VAL A 58 16.88 -0.57 -14.12
C VAL A 58 16.08 -0.56 -15.43
N GLU A 59 15.89 0.60 -16.06
CA GLU A 59 15.22 0.73 -17.36
C GLU A 59 15.99 -0.01 -18.46
N SER A 60 17.32 0.13 -18.50
CA SER A 60 18.17 -0.58 -19.46
C SER A 60 18.12 -2.10 -19.29
N MET A 61 17.95 -2.59 -18.05
CA MET A 61 17.90 -4.00 -17.71
C MET A 61 16.50 -4.62 -17.87
N GLU A 62 15.47 -3.85 -18.22
CA GLU A 62 14.08 -4.33 -18.22
C GLU A 62 13.87 -5.62 -19.02
N SER A 63 14.51 -5.73 -20.18
CA SER A 63 14.42 -6.92 -21.03
C SER A 63 15.02 -8.17 -20.36
N GLU A 64 16.16 -8.02 -19.70
CA GLU A 64 16.84 -9.08 -18.96
C GLU A 64 16.05 -9.48 -17.71
N LEU A 65 15.52 -8.50 -16.97
CA LEU A 65 14.71 -8.72 -15.78
C LEU A 65 13.47 -9.55 -16.10
N ARG A 66 12.76 -9.22 -17.18
CA ARG A 66 11.60 -9.99 -17.67
C ARG A 66 11.98 -11.41 -18.11
N ALA A 67 13.18 -11.61 -18.65
CA ALA A 67 13.66 -12.94 -19.03
C ALA A 67 14.02 -13.82 -17.82
N ILE A 68 14.59 -13.22 -16.77
CA ILE A 68 15.06 -13.92 -15.57
C ILE A 68 13.91 -14.31 -14.64
N ALA A 69 12.93 -13.42 -14.48
CA ALA A 69 11.78 -13.63 -13.63
C ALA A 69 10.52 -13.18 -14.38
N PRO A 70 9.95 -14.06 -15.23
CA PRO A 70 8.73 -13.72 -15.94
C PRO A 70 7.61 -13.35 -14.95
N PRO A 71 6.77 -12.37 -15.29
CA PRO A 71 5.71 -11.91 -14.41
C PRO A 71 4.79 -13.08 -14.07
N ASP A 72 4.43 -13.16 -12.79
CA ASP A 72 3.52 -14.20 -12.32
C ASP A 72 2.11 -13.87 -12.86
N GLU A 73 1.61 -14.66 -13.82
CA GLU A 73 0.29 -14.45 -14.44
C GLU A 73 -0.84 -14.38 -13.40
N SER A 74 -0.63 -15.03 -12.24
CA SER A 74 -1.55 -14.97 -11.11
C SER A 74 -1.56 -13.59 -10.45
N ALA A 75 -0.39 -12.94 -10.30
CA ALA A 75 -0.26 -11.61 -9.70
C ALA A 75 -0.78 -10.50 -10.63
N GLU A 76 -0.62 -10.64 -11.95
CA GLU A 76 -1.17 -9.68 -12.91
C GLU A 76 -2.70 -9.63 -12.90
N ARG A 77 -3.37 -10.76 -12.64
CA ARG A 77 -4.84 -10.81 -12.50
C ARG A 77 -5.34 -9.97 -11.31
N PHE A 78 -4.55 -9.82 -10.25
CA PHE A 78 -4.91 -9.03 -9.07
C PHE A 78 -4.53 -7.54 -9.17
N LYS A 79 -3.66 -7.14 -10.12
CA LYS A 79 -3.27 -5.72 -10.30
C LYS A 79 -4.44 -4.83 -10.71
N ASN A 80 -5.41 -5.38 -11.44
CA ASN A 80 -6.55 -4.62 -11.96
C ASN A 80 -7.72 -4.51 -10.98
N ASP A 81 -7.72 -5.29 -9.89
CA ASP A 81 -8.82 -5.30 -8.93
C ASP A 81 -8.30 -4.86 -7.56
N ARG A 82 -8.22 -3.55 -7.34
CA ARG A 82 -7.79 -2.92 -6.06
C ARG A 82 -8.60 -3.43 -4.85
N SER A 83 -9.76 -4.06 -5.07
CA SER A 83 -10.59 -4.71 -4.04
C SER A 83 -10.07 -6.07 -3.59
N GLN A 84 -9.23 -6.74 -4.40
CA GLN A 84 -8.87 -8.14 -4.22
C GLN A 84 -7.38 -8.36 -3.96
N VAL A 85 -6.72 -7.43 -3.26
CA VAL A 85 -5.37 -7.69 -2.75
C VAL A 85 -5.47 -8.72 -1.63
N PRO A 86 -4.88 -9.93 -1.76
CA PRO A 86 -4.91 -10.94 -0.71
C PRO A 86 -4.22 -10.40 0.55
N GLY A 87 -4.99 -10.26 1.65
CA GLY A 87 -4.54 -9.70 2.92
C GLY A 87 -5.03 -8.26 3.21
N LEU A 88 -5.56 -7.55 2.22
CA LEU A 88 -6.12 -6.19 2.37
C LEU A 88 -7.56 -6.14 1.84
N ARG A 89 -8.43 -7.00 2.38
CA ARG A 89 -9.86 -7.01 2.10
C ARG A 89 -10.56 -5.87 2.84
N LEU A 90 -10.55 -4.68 2.24
CA LEU A 90 -11.17 -3.47 2.79
C LEU A 90 -12.68 -3.66 3.03
N ASP A 91 -13.33 -4.47 2.21
CA ASP A 91 -14.72 -4.90 2.36
C ASP A 91 -14.94 -5.72 3.64
N GLU A 92 -14.07 -6.70 3.93
CA GLU A 92 -14.15 -7.49 5.16
C GLU A 92 -13.85 -6.65 6.40
N VAL A 93 -12.86 -5.75 6.33
CA VAL A 93 -12.53 -4.84 7.44
C VAL A 93 -13.67 -3.85 7.70
N ALA A 94 -14.24 -3.26 6.64
CA ALA A 94 -15.39 -2.37 6.76
C ALA A 94 -16.62 -3.09 7.34
N ALA A 95 -16.88 -4.33 6.89
CA ALA A 95 -17.96 -5.16 7.42
C ALA A 95 -17.75 -5.50 8.92
N LYS A 96 -16.52 -5.86 9.31
CA LYS A 96 -16.18 -6.10 10.73
C LYS A 96 -16.40 -4.86 11.58
N LEU A 97 -15.90 -3.70 11.16
CA LEU A 97 -16.09 -2.43 11.87
C LEU A 97 -17.56 -2.04 11.96
N TYR A 98 -18.35 -2.29 10.91
CA TYR A 98 -19.80 -2.05 10.93
C TYR A 98 -20.51 -2.94 11.97
N ILE A 99 -20.19 -4.23 12.01
CA ILE A 99 -20.76 -5.18 12.98
C ILE A 99 -20.34 -4.83 14.41
N GLU A 100 -19.07 -4.50 14.62
CA GLU A 100 -18.54 -4.08 15.93
C GLU A 100 -19.17 -2.76 16.41
N SER A 101 -19.38 -1.81 15.50
CA SER A 101 -20.04 -0.54 15.82
C SER A 101 -21.51 -0.73 16.23
N LYS A 102 -22.20 -1.74 15.68
CA LYS A 102 -23.56 -2.11 16.10
C LYS A 102 -23.59 -2.77 17.47
N ARG A 103 -22.60 -3.61 17.79
CA ARG A 103 -22.51 -4.29 19.10
C ARG A 103 -22.12 -3.36 20.25
N LYS A 104 -21.40 -2.26 19.96
CA LYS A 104 -20.95 -1.28 20.98
C LYS A 104 -21.91 -0.13 21.25
N ARG A 105 -23.13 -0.12 20.69
CA ARG A 105 -24.13 0.87 21.12
C ARG A 105 -24.77 0.38 22.42
N PRO A 106 -24.49 0.97 23.60
CA PRO A 106 -25.41 0.88 24.71
C PRO A 106 -26.67 1.64 24.29
N ILE A 107 -27.63 0.95 23.69
CA ILE A 107 -28.97 1.50 23.51
C ILE A 107 -29.60 1.55 24.90
N LYS A 108 -29.30 2.61 25.67
CA LYS A 108 -30.28 3.06 26.66
C LYS A 108 -31.44 3.62 25.84
N ALA A 109 -32.48 2.80 25.66
CA ALA A 109 -33.67 3.10 24.87
C ALA A 109 -34.24 4.52 25.14
N GLY A 110 -34.07 5.06 26.34
CA GLY A 110 -34.54 6.40 26.70
C GLY A 110 -33.72 7.60 26.19
N ALA A 111 -32.51 7.42 25.64
CA ALA A 111 -31.71 8.57 25.15
C ALA A 111 -32.14 9.01 23.74
N LEU A 112 -32.50 8.07 22.87
CA LEU A 112 -32.95 8.38 21.50
C LEU A 112 -34.37 8.96 21.52
N GLU A 113 -35.25 8.44 22.40
CA GLU A 113 -36.60 8.97 22.60
C GLU A 113 -36.58 10.44 23.08
N LYS A 114 -35.64 10.81 23.95
CA LYS A 114 -35.47 12.20 24.41
C LYS A 114 -34.99 13.14 23.29
N ILE A 115 -34.14 12.65 22.39
CA ILE A 115 -33.66 13.48 21.26
C ILE A 115 -34.79 13.68 20.23
N VAL A 116 -35.55 12.62 19.91
CA VAL A 116 -36.67 12.70 18.95
C VAL A 116 -37.81 13.56 19.49
N THR A 117 -38.11 13.50 20.79
CA THR A 117 -39.12 14.36 21.42
C THR A 117 -38.70 15.83 21.45
N ASN A 118 -37.44 16.14 21.77
CA ASN A 118 -36.90 17.51 21.68
C ASN A 118 -36.90 18.05 20.24
N TRP A 119 -36.69 17.19 19.24
CA TRP A 119 -36.77 17.61 17.84
C TRP A 119 -38.20 17.92 17.43
N ARG A 120 -39.21 17.16 17.88
CA ARG A 120 -40.62 17.51 17.60
C ARG A 120 -41.04 18.83 18.24
N THR A 121 -40.59 19.14 19.45
CA THR A 121 -40.98 20.39 20.13
C THR A 121 -40.37 21.63 19.46
N ASN A 122 -39.14 21.54 18.96
CA ASN A 122 -38.49 22.68 18.30
C ASN A 122 -39.10 23.04 16.95
N TRP A 123 -39.77 22.10 16.27
CA TRP A 123 -40.43 22.34 14.99
C TRP A 123 -41.89 22.77 15.14
N ALA A 124 -42.51 22.55 16.31
CA ALA A 124 -43.88 23.00 16.60
C ALA A 124 -43.95 24.47 17.03
N THR A 125 -42.82 25.10 17.37
CA THR A 125 -42.73 26.51 17.77
C THR A 125 -42.46 27.47 16.61
N ASP A 126 -42.20 26.96 15.40
CA ASP A 126 -42.01 27.79 14.19
C ASP A 126 -43.29 27.96 13.35
N ASP A 127 -44.40 27.31 13.75
CA ASP A 127 -45.73 27.46 13.13
C ASP A 127 -46.74 28.10 14.10
N SER A 128 -46.46 29.31 14.57
CA SER A 128 -47.48 30.20 15.13
C SER A 128 -47.39 31.57 14.43
N PRO A 129 -48.50 32.08 13.84
CA PRO A 129 -48.51 33.25 12.97
C PRO A 129 -48.20 34.57 13.70
#